data_AF-A0A5C6DTN3-F1
#
_entry.id   AF-A0A5C6DTN3-F1
#
_cell.length_a   1.000
_cell.length_b   1.000
_cell.length_c   1.000
_cell.angle_alpha   90.00
_cell.angle_beta   90.00
_cell.angle_gamma   90.00
#
_symmetry.space_group_name_H-M   'P 1'
#
loop_
_entity.id
_entity.type
_entity.pdbx_description
1 polymer ?
#
loop_
_entity_poly.entity_id
_entity_poly.type
_entity_poly.pdbx_seq_one_letter_code
_entity_poly.pdbx_strand_id
1 'polypeptide(L)'
;MRLPRLRAGVLRDGVVRPYAYREQTGLFPAAGMPVHGNYCGPGHGDPTYRTPPRDPVDAACMRHDQCYDRSGYFDCNCDRRLVGELAGAVGRPGLDEAARTAGLGAMAYFSTSTCVCRKDVCVNVPYCNWRGCGVRRVCHQVEVPGVGGHAPGCG
;
A
#
# COMPACT_ATOMS: atom_id res chain seq x y z
N MET A 1 -45.41 -4.74 26.47
CA MET A 1 -43.99 -5.02 26.21
C MET A 1 -43.86 -6.01 25.05
N ARG A 2 -43.33 -5.56 23.91
CA ARG A 2 -42.98 -6.39 22.74
C ARG A 2 -41.60 -5.92 22.27
N LEU A 3 -40.60 -6.79 22.34
CA LEU A 3 -39.28 -6.54 21.78
C LEU A 3 -39.37 -6.61 20.24
N PRO A 4 -38.73 -5.68 19.50
CA PRO A 4 -38.59 -5.84 18.06
C PRO A 4 -37.63 -6.98 17.73
N ARG A 5 -38.06 -7.86 16.82
CA ARG A 5 -37.24 -8.94 16.26
C ARG A 5 -36.14 -8.34 15.38
N LEU A 6 -34.89 -8.57 15.72
CA LEU A 6 -33.76 -8.34 14.83
C LEU A 6 -33.87 -9.32 13.64
N ARG A 7 -33.92 -8.79 12.42
CA ARG A 7 -33.80 -9.58 11.20
C ARG A 7 -32.33 -9.93 10.99
N ALA A 8 -31.99 -11.21 11.01
CA ALA A 8 -30.72 -11.70 10.50
C ALA A 8 -30.70 -11.49 8.98
N GLY A 9 -29.85 -10.57 8.51
CA GLY A 9 -29.54 -10.42 7.09
C GLY A 9 -28.68 -11.59 6.62
N VAL A 10 -29.19 -12.38 5.68
CA VAL A 10 -28.44 -13.42 4.96
C VAL A 10 -27.69 -12.73 3.82
N LEU A 11 -26.36 -12.66 3.90
CA LEU A 11 -25.50 -12.27 2.76
C LEU A 11 -25.23 -13.52 1.91
N ARG A 12 -25.42 -13.38 0.60
CA ARG A 12 -25.76 -14.45 -0.34
C ARG A 12 -24.60 -15.28 -0.91
N ASP A 13 -23.34 -15.03 -0.55
CA ASP A 13 -22.24 -15.52 -1.39
C ASP A 13 -21.29 -16.56 -0.76
N GLY A 14 -21.53 -17.03 0.47
CA GLY A 14 -20.84 -18.23 1.00
C GLY A 14 -19.31 -18.19 1.07
N VAL A 15 -18.67 -17.05 0.78
CA VAL A 15 -17.23 -16.87 0.92
C VAL A 15 -16.94 -16.43 2.36
N VAL A 16 -16.37 -17.33 3.14
CA VAL A 16 -15.62 -16.95 4.35
C VAL A 16 -14.37 -16.19 3.87
N ARG A 17 -14.40 -14.85 3.98
CA ARG A 17 -13.20 -14.02 3.84
C ARG A 17 -12.53 -13.95 5.22
N PRO A 18 -11.36 -14.59 5.44
CA PRO A 18 -10.73 -14.60 6.77
C PRO A 18 -10.05 -13.28 7.16
N TYR A 19 -10.31 -12.19 6.43
CA TYR A 19 -9.78 -10.88 6.77
C TYR A 19 -10.94 -9.89 6.85
N ALA A 20 -11.40 -9.66 8.08
CA ALA A 20 -12.03 -8.41 8.41
C ALA A 20 -11.06 -7.30 7.97
N TYR A 21 -11.46 -6.50 6.98
CA TYR A 21 -10.80 -5.22 6.77
C TYR A 21 -10.87 -4.50 8.11
N ARG A 22 -9.72 -4.30 8.76
CA ARG A 22 -9.70 -3.43 9.92
C ARG A 22 -9.78 -2.04 9.33
N GLU A 23 -10.93 -1.39 9.50
CA GLU A 23 -11.03 0.07 9.50
C GLU A 23 -10.00 0.56 10.51
N GLN A 24 -8.80 0.90 10.05
CA GLN A 24 -7.85 1.66 10.83
C GLN A 24 -8.18 3.14 10.64
N THR A 25 -9.39 3.51 11.07
CA THR A 25 -9.70 4.87 11.47
C THR A 25 -8.91 5.16 12.75
N GLY A 26 -7.67 5.64 12.59
CA GLY A 26 -7.00 6.40 13.65
C GLY A 26 -5.62 5.95 14.12
N LEU A 27 -4.58 6.11 13.30
CA LEU A 27 -3.25 6.37 13.86
C LEU A 27 -2.42 7.46 13.16
N PHE A 28 -3.01 8.21 12.23
CA PHE A 28 -2.53 9.54 11.89
C PHE A 28 -3.74 10.43 11.63
N PRO A 29 -3.82 11.64 12.21
CA PRO A 29 -4.84 12.57 11.77
C PRO A 29 -4.61 12.81 10.28
N ALA A 30 -5.70 12.85 9.50
CA ALA A 30 -5.70 13.40 8.14
C ALA A 30 -5.18 14.86 8.07
N ALA A 31 -4.78 15.44 9.20
CA ALA A 31 -4.30 16.81 9.39
C ALA A 31 -2.77 16.94 9.57
N GLY A 32 -1.96 15.87 9.38
CA GLY A 32 -0.54 15.90 9.76
C GLY A 32 0.50 15.92 8.63
N MET A 33 0.16 15.50 7.41
CA MET A 33 1.11 15.41 6.31
C MET A 33 0.97 16.64 5.41
N PRO A 34 2.01 17.49 5.28
CA PRO A 34 1.94 18.66 4.41
C PRO A 34 1.67 18.26 2.97
N VAL A 35 0.72 18.95 2.33
CA VAL A 35 0.52 18.88 0.88
C VAL A 35 1.59 19.73 0.22
N HIS A 36 2.25 19.18 -0.79
CA HIS A 36 3.28 19.89 -1.54
C HIS A 36 3.26 19.50 -3.02
N GLY A 37 3.58 20.48 -3.87
CA GLY A 37 3.67 20.24 -5.30
C GLY A 37 2.37 19.74 -5.91
N ASN A 38 2.51 18.86 -6.90
CA ASN A 38 1.38 18.30 -7.64
C ASN A 38 1.00 16.89 -7.16
N TYR A 39 1.81 16.23 -6.32
CA TYR A 39 1.66 14.81 -5.95
C TYR A 39 1.86 14.49 -4.46
N CYS A 40 2.56 15.31 -3.68
CA CYS A 40 2.75 14.98 -2.26
C CYS A 40 1.50 15.30 -1.43
N GLY A 41 0.85 14.28 -0.88
CA GLY A 41 -0.15 14.42 0.18
C GLY A 41 -1.33 13.44 0.05
N PRO A 42 -2.06 13.14 1.13
CA PRO A 42 -3.18 12.20 1.07
C PRO A 42 -4.30 12.69 0.14
N GLY A 43 -4.65 11.90 -0.88
CA GLY A 43 -5.69 12.26 -1.85
C GLY A 43 -5.33 13.45 -2.74
N HIS A 44 -4.06 13.86 -2.75
CA HIS A 44 -3.50 14.85 -3.66
C HIS A 44 -2.82 14.14 -4.83
N GLY A 45 -2.67 14.79 -5.97
CA GLY A 45 -2.13 14.15 -7.17
C GLY A 45 -2.94 14.42 -8.43
N ASP A 46 -2.25 14.63 -9.55
CA ASP A 46 -2.86 14.48 -10.88
C ASP A 46 -3.00 12.99 -11.20
N PRO A 47 -4.23 12.43 -11.26
CA PRO A 47 -4.43 10.99 -11.50
C PRO A 47 -4.01 10.55 -12.91
N THR A 48 -3.77 11.48 -13.82
CA THR A 48 -3.26 11.18 -15.17
C THR A 48 -1.75 11.13 -15.24
N TYR A 49 -1.06 11.60 -14.19
CA TYR A 49 0.40 11.73 -14.12
C TYR A 49 1.02 12.55 -15.27
N ARG A 50 0.25 13.47 -15.86
CA ARG A 50 0.70 14.30 -16.98
C ARG A 50 1.29 15.62 -16.51
N THR A 51 0.86 16.09 -15.35
CA THR A 51 1.40 17.30 -14.75
C THR A 51 2.83 17.02 -14.28
N PRO A 52 3.85 17.77 -14.75
CA PRO A 52 5.22 17.51 -14.32
C PRO A 52 5.36 17.76 -12.81
N PRO A 53 6.18 16.97 -12.08
CA PRO A 53 6.47 17.24 -10.69
C PRO A 53 7.25 18.55 -10.56
N ARG A 54 6.97 19.33 -9.53
CA ARG A 54 7.56 20.66 -9.33
C ARG A 54 9.03 20.62 -8.93
N ASP A 55 9.40 19.60 -8.16
CA ASP A 55 10.75 19.44 -7.63
C ASP A 55 11.04 17.95 -7.33
N PRO A 56 12.24 17.62 -6.84
CA PRO A 56 12.64 16.23 -6.58
C PRO A 56 11.83 15.51 -5.50
N VAL A 57 11.27 16.23 -4.52
CA VAL A 57 10.39 15.63 -3.50
C VAL A 57 9.04 15.30 -4.14
N ASP A 58 8.46 16.24 -4.89
CA ASP A 58 7.22 16.04 -5.64
C ASP A 58 7.35 14.88 -6.65
N ALA A 59 8.52 14.74 -7.28
CA ALA A 59 8.80 13.64 -8.19
C ALA A 59 8.87 12.28 -7.49
N ALA A 60 9.30 12.22 -6.23
CA ALA A 60 9.29 10.99 -5.44
C ALA A 60 7.86 10.59 -5.05
N CYS A 61 7.03 11.56 -4.63
CA CYS A 61 5.61 11.35 -4.36
C CYS A 61 4.87 10.84 -5.61
N MET A 62 5.08 11.49 -6.77
CA MET A 62 4.51 11.04 -8.04
C MET A 62 4.82 9.56 -8.35
N ARG A 63 6.07 9.14 -8.12
CA ARG A 63 6.48 7.74 -8.36
C ARG A 63 5.89 6.76 -7.34
N HIS A 64 5.62 7.23 -6.13
CA HIS A 64 4.94 6.46 -5.08
C HIS A 64 3.46 6.25 -5.42
N ASP A 65 2.75 7.30 -5.81
CA ASP A 65 1.35 7.21 -6.24
C ASP A 65 1.20 6.24 -7.42
N GLN A 66 2.06 6.37 -8.44
CA GLN A 66 2.11 5.43 -9.57
C GLN A 66 2.40 3.99 -9.14
N CYS A 67 3.18 3.81 -8.07
CA CYS A 67 3.49 2.50 -7.53
C CYS A 67 2.26 1.89 -6.85
N TYR A 68 1.53 2.68 -6.06
CA TYR A 68 0.26 2.28 -5.45
C TYR A 68 -0.81 1.95 -6.50
N ASP A 69 -0.89 2.69 -7.61
CA ASP A 69 -1.84 2.36 -8.69
C ASP A 69 -1.57 1.00 -9.32
N ARG A 70 -0.30 0.58 -9.43
CA ARG A 70 0.07 -0.70 -10.02
C ARG A 70 0.01 -1.85 -9.01
N SER A 71 0.53 -1.62 -7.82
CA SER A 71 0.74 -2.69 -6.84
C SER A 71 -0.41 -2.80 -5.82
N GLY A 72 -1.19 -1.74 -5.63
CA GLY A 72 -2.18 -1.60 -4.58
C GLY A 72 -1.63 -0.86 -3.35
N TYR A 73 -2.53 -0.23 -2.58
CA TYR A 73 -2.20 0.50 -1.36
C TYR A 73 -1.43 -0.34 -0.34
N PHE A 74 -0.66 0.36 0.50
CA PHE A 74 0.17 -0.19 1.58
C PHE A 74 1.26 -1.14 1.09
N ASP A 75 1.68 -1.08 -0.17
CA ASP A 75 2.74 -1.95 -0.67
C ASP A 75 4.10 -1.62 -0.04
N CYS A 76 4.70 -2.59 0.65
CA CYS A 76 5.98 -2.37 1.33
C CYS A 76 7.10 -1.90 0.38
N ASN A 77 7.11 -2.35 -0.88
CA ASN A 77 8.15 -1.94 -1.82
C ASN A 77 7.95 -0.50 -2.29
N CYS A 78 6.70 -0.08 -2.49
CA CYS A 78 6.39 1.31 -2.81
C CYS A 78 6.82 2.24 -1.68
N ASP A 79 6.47 1.92 -0.43
CA ASP A 79 6.81 2.75 0.74
C ASP A 79 8.32 2.85 0.95
N ARG A 80 9.03 1.71 0.87
CA ARG A 80 10.49 1.66 0.98
C ARG A 80 11.17 2.48 -0.09
N ARG A 81 10.69 2.40 -1.33
CA ARG A 81 11.22 3.18 -2.46
C ARG A 81 11.02 4.67 -2.22
N LEU A 82 9.84 5.08 -1.77
CA LEU A 82 9.55 6.48 -1.44
C LEU A 82 10.54 7.00 -0.38
N VAL A 83 10.70 6.30 0.75
CA VAL A 83 11.64 6.69 1.81
C VAL A 83 13.07 6.84 1.28
N GLY A 84 13.52 5.89 0.45
CA GLY A 84 14.85 5.93 -0.16
C GLY A 84 15.05 7.11 -1.11
N GLU A 85 14.05 7.42 -1.95
CA GLU A 85 14.12 8.56 -2.87
C GLU A 85 14.08 9.90 -2.13
N LEU A 86 13.25 10.01 -1.09
CA LEU A 86 13.13 11.22 -0.28
C LEU A 86 14.40 11.52 0.50
N ALA A 87 15.10 10.51 1.02
CA ALA A 87 16.36 10.69 1.76
C ALA A 87 17.41 11.47 0.95
N GLY A 88 17.46 11.27 -0.37
CA GLY A 88 18.32 12.06 -1.26
C GLY A 88 17.70 13.40 -1.69
N ALA A 89 16.37 13.47 -1.83
CA ALA A 89 15.68 14.66 -2.31
C ALA A 89 15.70 15.81 -1.29
N VAL A 90 15.42 15.52 -0.01
CA VAL A 90 15.28 16.56 1.04
C VAL A 90 16.58 17.32 1.33
N GLY A 91 17.72 16.70 1.04
CA GLY A 91 19.05 17.28 1.20
C GLY A 91 19.53 18.14 0.03
N ARG A 92 18.72 18.31 -1.04
CA ARG A 92 19.17 19.08 -2.21
C ARG A 92 19.32 20.57 -1.89
N PRO A 93 20.43 21.21 -2.34
CA PRO A 93 20.59 22.66 -2.23
C PRO A 93 19.47 23.40 -2.95
N GLY A 94 18.96 24.48 -2.35
CA GLY A 94 17.90 25.31 -2.95
C GLY A 94 16.50 24.68 -2.96
N LEU A 95 16.31 23.54 -2.29
CA LEU A 95 14.97 22.96 -2.11
C LEU A 95 14.10 23.89 -1.25
N ASP A 96 12.86 24.09 -1.70
CA ASP A 96 11.84 24.86 -1.00
C ASP A 96 11.53 24.28 0.40
N GLU A 97 11.16 25.14 1.35
CA GLU A 97 10.91 24.74 2.73
C GLU A 97 9.66 23.86 2.87
N ALA A 98 8.60 24.12 2.10
CA ALA A 98 7.41 23.28 2.09
C ALA A 98 7.73 21.91 1.49
N ALA A 99 8.54 21.87 0.43
CA ALA A 99 9.04 20.62 -0.14
C ALA A 99 9.83 19.80 0.87
N ARG A 100 10.76 20.44 1.59
CA ARG A 100 11.57 19.77 2.62
C ARG A 100 10.69 19.24 3.75
N THR A 101 9.73 20.03 4.22
CA THR A 101 8.81 19.65 5.29
C THR A 101 7.92 18.49 4.88
N ALA A 102 7.35 18.53 3.67
CA ALA A 102 6.55 17.45 3.12
C ALA A 102 7.35 16.15 2.98
N GLY A 103 8.57 16.23 2.42
CA GLY A 103 9.45 15.09 2.27
C GLY A 103 9.85 14.45 3.61
N LEU A 104 10.24 15.26 4.61
CA LEU A 104 10.56 14.75 5.94
C LEU A 104 9.34 14.15 6.65
N GLY A 105 8.17 14.76 6.50
CA GLY A 105 6.91 14.21 7.03
C GLY A 105 6.56 12.86 6.39
N ALA A 106 6.73 12.74 5.07
CA ALA A 106 6.53 11.49 4.36
C ALA A 106 7.52 10.40 4.78
N MET A 107 8.81 10.74 4.91
CA MET A 107 9.80 9.81 5.43
C MET A 107 9.42 9.32 6.82
N ALA A 108 9.06 10.22 7.74
CA ALA A 108 8.70 9.86 9.12
C ALA A 108 7.48 8.94 9.18
N TYR A 109 6.45 9.22 8.37
CA TYR A 109 5.27 8.39 8.25
C TYR A 109 5.63 7.00 7.70
N PHE A 110 6.11 6.93 6.45
CA PHE A 110 6.29 5.66 5.74
C PHE A 110 7.44 4.79 6.29
N SER A 111 8.35 5.35 7.09
CA SER A 111 9.37 4.57 7.81
C SER A 111 8.81 3.80 9.01
N THR A 112 7.59 4.13 9.46
CA THR A 112 6.96 3.52 10.64
C THR A 112 5.55 3.00 10.36
N SER A 113 4.96 3.33 9.21
CA SER A 113 3.67 2.81 8.77
C SER A 113 3.70 1.30 8.57
N THR A 114 2.56 0.65 8.86
CA THR A 114 2.32 -0.73 8.45
C THR A 114 2.20 -0.82 6.94
N CYS A 115 2.76 -1.87 6.37
CA CYS A 115 2.68 -2.17 4.95
C CYS A 115 2.37 -3.67 4.75
N VAL A 116 2.07 -4.06 3.52
CA VAL A 116 1.84 -5.45 3.10
C VAL A 116 2.76 -5.79 1.94
N CYS A 117 3.33 -6.99 1.98
CA CYS A 117 3.99 -7.59 0.84
C CYS A 117 3.09 -8.68 0.26
N ARG A 118 2.76 -8.54 -1.03
CA ARG A 118 2.04 -9.55 -1.78
C ARG A 118 3.06 -10.47 -2.47
N LYS A 119 2.99 -11.78 -2.18
CA LYS A 119 3.84 -12.78 -2.82
C LYS A 119 3.05 -14.02 -3.20
N ASP A 120 3.50 -14.68 -4.27
CA ASP A 120 2.94 -15.97 -4.66
C ASP A 120 3.62 -17.11 -3.92
N VAL A 121 2.83 -17.85 -3.14
CA VAL A 121 3.25 -19.13 -2.58
C VAL A 121 2.74 -20.23 -3.50
N CYS A 122 3.68 -20.94 -4.13
CA CYS A 122 3.36 -22.02 -5.04
C CYS A 122 3.67 -23.38 -4.42
N VAL A 123 2.70 -24.26 -4.47
CA VAL A 123 2.85 -25.67 -4.07
C VAL A 123 2.56 -26.59 -5.24
N ASN A 124 3.27 -27.70 -5.29
CA ASN A 124 3.07 -28.74 -6.28
C ASN A 124 2.03 -29.72 -5.75
N VAL A 125 0.84 -29.70 -6.35
CA VAL A 125 -0.29 -30.55 -5.94
C VAL A 125 -0.39 -31.74 -6.89
N PRO A 126 -0.16 -32.98 -6.42
CA PRO A 126 -0.38 -34.16 -7.24
C PRO A 126 -1.87 -34.30 -7.55
N TYR A 127 -2.17 -34.76 -8.76
CA TYR A 127 -3.53 -35.05 -9.19
C TYR A 127 -3.54 -36.29 -10.08
N CYS A 128 -4.67 -37.01 -10.07
CA CYS A 128 -4.92 -38.11 -10.99
C CYS A 128 -6.31 -37.94 -11.57
N ASN A 129 -6.45 -38.26 -12.86
CA ASN A 129 -7.74 -38.36 -13.53
C ASN A 129 -7.73 -39.57 -14.47
N TRP A 130 -8.81 -39.75 -15.24
CA TRP A 130 -8.99 -40.89 -16.16
C TRP A 130 -7.87 -41.03 -17.21
N ARG A 131 -7.09 -39.97 -17.49
CA ARG A 131 -5.99 -39.97 -18.46
C ARG A 131 -4.62 -40.21 -17.84
N GLY A 132 -4.51 -40.31 -16.51
CA GLY A 132 -3.27 -40.54 -15.79
C GLY A 132 -3.05 -39.60 -14.61
N CYS A 133 -1.87 -39.71 -14.00
CA CYS A 133 -1.44 -38.90 -12.87
C CYS A 133 -0.39 -37.86 -13.29
N GLY A 134 -0.37 -36.73 -12.61
CA GLY A 134 0.58 -35.65 -12.83
C GLY A 134 0.70 -34.75 -11.62
N VAL A 135 1.45 -33.66 -11.78
CA VAL A 135 1.65 -32.65 -10.74
C VAL A 135 1.23 -31.31 -11.32
N ARG A 136 0.36 -30.59 -10.61
CA ARG A 136 -0.06 -29.24 -10.99
C ARG A 136 0.57 -28.25 -10.02
N ARG A 137 1.29 -27.26 -10.55
CA ARG A 137 1.74 -26.12 -9.74
C ARG A 137 0.55 -25.22 -9.48
N VAL A 138 0.19 -25.06 -8.21
CA VAL A 138 -0.90 -24.18 -7.76
C VAL A 138 -0.26 -23.07 -6.95
N CYS A 139 -0.49 -21.82 -7.34
CA CYS A 139 0.01 -20.64 -6.66
C CYS A 139 -1.15 -19.89 -6.01
N HIS A 140 -0.93 -19.42 -4.80
CA HIS A 140 -1.84 -18.53 -4.09
C HIS A 140 -1.07 -17.27 -3.70
N GLN A 141 -1.66 -16.11 -4.00
CA GLN A 141 -1.14 -14.85 -3.51
C GLN A 141 -1.45 -14.75 -2.01
N VAL A 142 -0.41 -14.52 -1.22
CA VAL A 142 -0.50 -14.29 0.22
C VAL A 142 -0.01 -12.89 0.55
N GLU A 143 -0.62 -12.27 1.55
CA GLU A 143 -0.21 -10.98 2.09
C GLU A 143 0.62 -11.22 3.36
N VAL A 144 1.82 -10.65 3.39
CA VAL A 144 2.72 -10.70 4.53
C VAL A 144 2.77 -9.31 5.15
N PRO A 145 2.37 -9.14 6.43
CA PRO A 145 2.44 -7.84 7.09
C PRO A 145 3.89 -7.40 7.29
N GLY A 146 4.10 -6.10 7.18
CA GLY A 146 5.38 -5.44 7.33
C GLY A 146 5.23 -4.07 7.98
N VAL A 147 6.37 -3.44 8.25
CA VAL A 147 6.46 -2.09 8.81
C VAL A 147 7.64 -1.36 8.15
N GLY A 148 7.48 -0.07 7.89
CA GLY A 148 8.57 0.77 7.39
C GLY A 148 9.07 0.35 6.01
N GLY A 149 8.17 -0.15 5.16
CA GLY A 149 8.52 -0.67 3.84
C GLY A 149 9.22 -2.05 3.85
N HIS A 150 9.23 -2.77 4.97
CA HIS A 150 9.89 -4.07 5.08
C HIS A 150 8.92 -5.14 5.61
N ALA A 151 8.92 -6.31 4.97
CA ALA A 151 8.17 -7.49 5.41
C ALA A 151 9.05 -8.75 5.32
N PRO A 152 8.85 -9.76 6.19
CA PRO A 152 9.65 -10.99 6.17
C PRO A 152 9.57 -11.74 4.82
N GLY A 153 10.75 -12.02 4.24
CA GLY A 153 10.85 -12.72 2.98
C GLY A 153 10.42 -11.90 1.75
N CYS A 154 10.41 -10.58 1.88
CA CYS A 154 10.20 -9.62 0.80
C CYS A 154 11.35 -8.62 0.80
N GLY A 155 11.95 -8.40 -0.38
CA GLY A 155 13.18 -7.63 -0.56
C GLY A 155 13.18 -6.83 -1.85
#